data_AF-A0A453KI18-F1
#
_entry.id   AF-A0A453KI18-F1
#
_cell.length_a   1.000
_cell.length_b   1.000
_cell.length_c   1.000
_cell.angle_alpha   90.00
_cell.angle_beta   90.00
_cell.angle_gamma   90.00
#
_symmetry.space_group_name_H-M   'P 1'
#
loop_
_entity.id
_entity.type
_entity.pdbx_description
1 polymer ?
#
loop_
_entity_poly.entity_id
_entity_poly.type
_entity_poly.pdbx_seq_one_letter_code
_entity_poly.pdbx_strand_id
1 'polypeptide(L)'
;MVVLVVATASDPASIGPAAAFLAMPGWSPGPPIPEGMESFTNGNVRLLKHERSIVAEDDLDRRWQEATGEAVSEVIFLSKHTAVSNRPALTVHPIGVPHLREDETPPQGGRPGWAGVPNPRIGPWFRLMQKVAADQGLVPEFEITLEATHHGPLTSTPTMFVEIGSTQEYWGRQDAAQAIALVLWKGLGLEEGNAVGTWLG
;
A
#
# COMPACT_ATOMS: atom_id res chain seq x y z
N MET A 1 -6.27 -11.91 -13.17
CA MET A 1 -5.88 -11.61 -11.78
C MET A 1 -5.91 -10.10 -11.60
N VAL A 2 -6.17 -9.65 -10.38
CA VAL A 2 -6.26 -8.23 -10.04
C VAL A 2 -5.21 -7.83 -9.02
N VAL A 3 -4.82 -6.55 -9.03
CA VAL A 3 -4.01 -5.92 -7.98
C VAL A 3 -4.94 -5.15 -7.06
N LEU A 4 -4.83 -5.40 -5.75
CA LEU A 4 -5.56 -4.63 -4.75
C LEU A 4 -4.67 -3.52 -4.21
N VAL A 5 -5.11 -2.27 -4.35
CA VAL A 5 -4.62 -1.13 -3.57
C VAL A 5 -5.62 -0.91 -2.44
N VAL A 6 -5.15 -0.83 -1.20
CA VAL A 6 -6.01 -0.83 -0.02
C VAL A 6 -5.74 0.42 0.81
N ALA A 7 -6.82 1.12 1.13
CA ALA A 7 -6.80 2.34 1.90
C ALA A 7 -7.83 2.31 3.03
N THR A 8 -7.55 3.03 4.11
CA THR A 8 -8.48 3.17 5.24
C THR A 8 -8.74 4.61 5.64
N ALA A 9 -9.99 4.92 5.96
CA ALA A 9 -10.40 6.21 6.51
C ALA A 9 -9.92 6.43 7.96
N SER A 10 -9.44 5.38 8.65
CA SER A 10 -8.85 5.49 9.98
C SER A 10 -7.38 5.94 9.97
N ASP A 11 -6.77 6.05 8.78
CA ASP A 11 -5.38 6.43 8.60
C ASP A 11 -5.25 7.69 7.72
N PRO A 12 -4.81 8.84 8.28
CA PRO A 12 -4.69 10.08 7.53
C PRO A 12 -3.72 9.99 6.34
N ALA A 13 -2.68 9.16 6.43
CA ALA A 13 -1.71 8.97 5.34
C ALA A 13 -2.25 8.09 4.21
N SER A 14 -3.40 7.44 4.43
CA SER A 14 -4.07 6.60 3.44
C SER A 14 -5.09 7.38 2.62
N ILE A 15 -5.80 8.31 3.28
CA ILE A 15 -6.90 9.11 2.68
C ILE A 15 -6.40 9.94 1.49
N GLY A 16 -5.33 10.72 1.69
CA GLY A 16 -4.80 11.63 0.66
C GLY A 16 -4.37 10.88 -0.61
N PRO A 17 -3.45 9.91 -0.51
CA PRO A 17 -3.03 9.09 -1.66
C PRO A 17 -4.19 8.40 -2.38
N ALA A 18 -5.13 7.80 -1.64
CA ALA A 18 -6.29 7.14 -2.25
C ALA A 18 -7.18 8.11 -3.03
N ALA A 19 -7.45 9.29 -2.46
CA ALA A 19 -8.23 10.33 -3.14
C ALA A 19 -7.51 10.88 -4.38
N ALA A 20 -6.21 11.16 -4.27
CA ALA A 20 -5.40 11.62 -5.40
C ALA A 20 -5.30 10.56 -6.51
N PHE A 21 -5.24 9.28 -6.14
CA PHE A 21 -5.22 8.17 -7.10
C PHE A 21 -6.57 8.01 -7.81
N LEU A 22 -7.70 8.14 -7.08
CA LEU A 22 -9.05 8.14 -7.67
C LEU A 22 -9.34 9.32 -8.58
N ALA A 23 -8.66 10.45 -8.37
CA ALA A 23 -8.80 11.63 -9.22
C ALA A 23 -8.16 11.45 -10.62
N MET A 24 -7.35 10.40 -10.80
CA MET A 24 -6.77 10.04 -12.10
C MET A 24 -7.82 9.41 -13.03
N PRO A 25 -7.65 9.43 -14.36
CA PRO A 25 -8.67 8.95 -15.28
C PRO A 25 -8.85 7.42 -15.21
N GLY A 26 -10.03 6.94 -15.63
CA GLY A 26 -10.30 5.52 -15.84
C GLY A 26 -10.92 4.76 -14.67
N TRP A 27 -11.23 5.43 -13.55
CA TRP A 27 -11.94 4.80 -12.44
C TRP A 27 -13.44 4.71 -12.67
N SER A 28 -14.01 3.57 -12.29
CA SER A 28 -15.45 3.35 -12.15
C SER A 28 -15.76 2.72 -10.79
N PRO A 29 -17.00 2.81 -10.28
CA PRO A 29 -17.42 2.02 -9.14
C PRO A 29 -17.15 0.53 -9.36
N GLY A 30 -16.65 -0.15 -8.33
CA GLY A 30 -16.38 -1.58 -8.32
C GLY A 30 -17.55 -2.40 -7.74
N PRO A 31 -17.39 -3.73 -7.63
CA PRO A 31 -18.42 -4.60 -7.06
C PRO A 31 -18.67 -4.31 -5.57
N PRO A 32 -19.92 -4.47 -5.08
CA PRO A 32 -20.19 -4.42 -3.65
C PRO A 32 -19.52 -5.61 -2.96
N ILE A 33 -18.94 -5.37 -1.79
CA ILE A 33 -18.21 -6.40 -1.04
C ILE A 33 -18.85 -6.55 0.33
N PRO A 34 -19.00 -7.79 0.82
CA PRO A 34 -19.33 -8.01 2.22
C PRO A 34 -18.34 -7.23 3.12
N GLU A 35 -18.80 -6.72 4.25
CA GLU A 35 -18.00 -5.93 5.24
C GLU A 35 -17.93 -4.41 5.00
N GLY A 36 -18.71 -3.84 4.08
CA GLY A 36 -18.90 -2.38 4.00
C GLY A 36 -17.70 -1.63 3.41
N MET A 37 -16.85 -2.32 2.63
CA MET A 37 -15.79 -1.68 1.86
C MET A 37 -16.35 -1.05 0.58
N GLU A 38 -15.93 0.18 0.29
CA GLU A 38 -16.08 0.76 -1.05
C GLU A 38 -15.00 0.20 -1.96
N SER A 39 -15.36 -0.15 -3.20
CA SER A 39 -14.41 -0.62 -4.20
C SER A 39 -14.51 0.20 -5.49
N PHE A 40 -13.37 0.36 -6.16
CA PHE A 40 -13.24 1.08 -7.42
C PHE A 40 -12.38 0.28 -8.38
N THR A 41 -12.67 0.38 -9.68
CA THR A 41 -12.04 -0.43 -10.72
C THR A 41 -11.38 0.45 -11.77
N ASN A 42 -10.16 0.09 -12.16
CA ASN A 42 -9.46 0.62 -13.34
C ASN A 42 -8.61 -0.50 -13.96
N GLY A 43 -9.04 -1.05 -15.11
CA GLY A 43 -8.38 -2.21 -15.72
C GLY A 43 -8.31 -3.41 -14.77
N ASN A 44 -7.10 -3.91 -14.49
CA ASN A 44 -6.84 -4.98 -13.53
C ASN A 44 -6.54 -4.48 -12.10
N VAL A 45 -6.61 -3.16 -11.85
CA VAL A 45 -6.39 -2.57 -10.52
C VAL A 45 -7.74 -2.37 -9.83
N ARG A 46 -7.78 -2.67 -8.53
CA ARG A 46 -8.89 -2.38 -7.64
C ARG A 46 -8.38 -1.47 -6.54
N LEU A 47 -9.07 -0.38 -6.24
CA LEU A 47 -8.83 0.41 -5.04
C LEU A 47 -9.94 0.14 -4.04
N LEU A 48 -9.57 -0.26 -2.83
CA LEU A 48 -10.47 -0.58 -1.73
C LEU A 48 -10.36 0.51 -0.66
N LYS A 49 -11.51 0.97 -0.17
CA LYS A 49 -11.61 1.91 0.95
C LYS A 49 -12.48 1.31 2.04
N HIS A 50 -12.01 1.34 3.28
CA HIS A 50 -12.77 0.90 4.44
C HIS A 50 -12.47 1.75 5.68
N GLU A 51 -13.13 1.47 6.79
CA GLU A 51 -12.95 2.23 8.05
C GLU A 51 -12.13 1.47 9.11
N ARG A 52 -11.87 0.18 8.88
CA ARG A 52 -11.10 -0.66 9.81
C ARG A 52 -9.60 -0.37 9.74
N SER A 53 -8.87 -0.78 10.78
CA SER A 53 -7.41 -0.74 10.79
C SER A 53 -6.83 -1.69 9.73
N ILE A 54 -5.89 -1.22 8.90
CA ILE A 54 -5.23 -2.04 7.86
C ILE A 54 -4.54 -3.27 8.46
N VAL A 55 -3.93 -3.17 9.64
CA VAL A 55 -3.26 -4.32 10.28
C VAL A 55 -4.22 -5.40 10.78
N ALA A 56 -5.53 -5.13 10.77
CA ALA A 56 -6.59 -6.09 11.09
C ALA A 56 -7.20 -6.74 9.84
N GLU A 57 -6.71 -6.42 8.64
CA GLU A 57 -7.21 -6.94 7.36
C GLU A 57 -6.56 -8.28 6.98
N ASP A 58 -6.52 -9.22 7.92
CA ASP A 58 -6.03 -10.56 7.66
C ASP A 58 -6.83 -11.23 6.51
N ASP A 59 -6.10 -11.95 5.66
CA ASP A 59 -6.60 -12.72 4.52
C ASP A 59 -7.46 -11.90 3.54
N LEU A 60 -7.24 -10.59 3.41
CA LEU A 60 -8.03 -9.71 2.52
C LEU A 60 -8.00 -10.18 1.06
N ASP A 61 -6.86 -10.70 0.60
CA ASP A 61 -6.71 -11.29 -0.74
C ASP A 61 -7.66 -12.47 -0.96
N ARG A 62 -7.82 -13.34 0.04
CA ARG A 62 -8.73 -14.50 -0.02
C ARG A 62 -10.18 -14.07 0.08
N ARG A 63 -10.51 -13.21 1.06
CA ARG A 63 -11.87 -12.68 1.24
C ARG A 63 -12.37 -11.97 -0.02
N TRP A 64 -11.49 -11.22 -0.70
CA TRP A 64 -11.78 -10.62 -2.00
C TRP A 64 -12.12 -11.68 -3.05
N GLN A 65 -11.26 -12.69 -3.22
CA GLN A 65 -11.47 -13.73 -4.23
C GLN A 65 -12.74 -14.54 -3.96
N GLU A 66 -13.06 -14.85 -2.71
CA GLU A 66 -14.28 -15.54 -2.32
C GLU A 66 -15.54 -14.71 -2.63
N ALA A 67 -15.50 -13.40 -2.37
CA ALA A 67 -16.64 -12.51 -2.59
C ALA A 67 -16.88 -12.17 -4.08
N THR A 68 -15.81 -12.07 -4.88
CA THR A 68 -15.88 -11.53 -6.25
C THR A 68 -15.59 -12.55 -7.35
N GLY A 69 -14.96 -13.68 -7.01
CA GLY A 69 -14.40 -14.63 -7.96
C GLY A 69 -13.10 -14.15 -8.63
N GLU A 70 -12.61 -12.94 -8.35
CA GLU A 70 -11.40 -12.40 -8.95
C GLU A 70 -10.16 -12.83 -8.15
N ALA A 71 -9.28 -13.62 -8.76
CA ALA A 71 -8.00 -13.98 -8.14
C ALA A 71 -7.07 -12.77 -8.00
N VAL A 72 -6.43 -12.64 -6.84
CA VAL A 72 -5.54 -11.52 -6.51
C VAL A 72 -4.09 -11.90 -6.83
N SER A 73 -3.37 -11.03 -7.54
CA SER A 73 -1.95 -11.22 -7.85
C SER A 73 -1.02 -10.45 -6.91
N GLU A 74 -1.48 -9.31 -6.39
CA GLU A 74 -0.69 -8.44 -5.50
C GLU A 74 -1.61 -7.63 -4.58
N VAL A 75 -1.11 -7.29 -3.38
CA VAL A 75 -1.77 -6.36 -2.45
C VAL A 75 -0.81 -5.23 -2.08
N ILE A 76 -1.31 -4.00 -2.09
CA ILE A 76 -0.55 -2.79 -1.80
C ILE A 76 -1.32 -1.97 -0.77
N PHE A 77 -0.81 -1.87 0.45
CA PHE A 77 -1.43 -1.08 1.51
C PHE A 77 -0.88 0.34 1.54
N LEU A 78 -1.78 1.32 1.62
CA LEU A 78 -1.45 2.73 1.85
C LEU A 78 -1.63 3.02 3.34
N SER A 79 -0.55 3.37 4.04
CA SER A 79 -0.61 3.61 5.48
C SER A 79 0.36 4.70 5.94
N LYS A 80 0.26 5.06 7.21
CA LYS A 80 1.21 5.95 7.87
C LYS A 80 2.42 5.17 8.36
N HIS A 81 3.58 5.76 8.12
CA HIS A 81 4.79 5.44 8.85
C HIS A 81 4.87 6.31 10.12
N THR A 82 5.34 5.75 11.24
CA THR A 82 5.64 6.48 12.47
C THR A 82 7.08 6.21 12.92
N ALA A 83 7.84 7.27 13.18
CA ALA A 83 9.22 7.15 13.63
C ALA A 83 9.53 8.14 14.76
N VAL A 84 10.30 7.67 15.76
CA VAL A 84 10.78 8.50 16.88
C VAL A 84 11.62 9.70 16.40
N SER A 85 12.30 9.57 15.25
CA SER A 85 13.09 10.64 14.66
C SER A 85 12.25 11.83 14.18
N ASN A 86 10.93 11.64 14.00
CA ASN A 86 10.00 12.58 13.39
C ASN A 86 10.42 13.09 12.01
N ARG A 87 11.40 12.44 11.36
CA ARG A 87 11.83 12.81 10.01
C ARG A 87 10.74 12.45 9.01
N PRO A 88 10.32 13.36 8.12
CA PRO A 88 9.40 13.02 7.06
C PRO A 88 10.02 12.00 6.13
N ALA A 89 9.24 10.99 5.76
CA ALA A 89 9.71 9.90 4.92
C ALA A 89 8.61 9.40 4.00
N LEU A 90 8.99 8.96 2.80
CA LEU A 90 8.16 8.09 1.96
C LEU A 90 8.84 6.73 1.92
N THR A 91 8.09 5.68 2.24
CA THR A 91 8.68 4.36 2.44
C THR A 91 7.95 3.28 1.66
N VAL A 92 8.68 2.19 1.41
CA VAL A 92 8.10 0.93 0.97
C VAL A 92 8.73 -0.22 1.73
N HIS A 93 7.93 -1.22 2.13
CA HIS A 93 8.46 -2.36 2.86
C HIS A 93 7.60 -3.63 2.73
N PRO A 94 8.22 -4.81 2.92
CA PRO A 94 7.50 -6.07 3.04
C PRO A 94 6.80 -6.20 4.41
N ILE A 95 5.83 -7.10 4.49
CA ILE A 95 5.03 -7.34 5.70
C ILE A 95 5.44 -8.62 6.41
N GLY A 96 5.17 -8.67 7.71
CA GLY A 96 5.31 -9.87 8.53
C GLY A 96 5.97 -9.60 9.88
N VAL A 97 5.94 -10.60 10.74
CA VAL A 97 6.47 -10.52 12.11
C VAL A 97 7.49 -11.63 12.38
N PRO A 98 8.54 -11.77 11.53
CA PRO A 98 9.47 -12.90 11.60
C PRO A 98 10.37 -12.88 12.84
N HIS A 99 10.45 -11.74 13.52
CA HIS A 99 11.33 -11.53 14.68
C HIS A 99 10.70 -12.00 16.01
N LEU A 100 9.39 -12.25 16.05
CA LEU A 100 8.69 -12.72 17.26
C LEU A 100 8.63 -14.24 17.31
N ARG A 101 8.68 -14.79 18.52
CA ARG A 101 8.49 -16.22 18.82
C ARG A 101 7.01 -16.57 18.77
N GLU A 102 6.70 -17.84 18.47
CA GLU A 102 5.33 -18.31 18.26
C GLU A 102 4.35 -18.06 19.43
N ASP A 103 4.88 -17.94 20.66
CA ASP A 103 4.13 -17.67 21.89
C ASP A 103 3.93 -16.18 22.19
N GLU A 104 4.52 -15.28 21.39
CA GLU A 104 4.39 -13.83 21.54
C GLU A 104 3.22 -13.26 20.73
N THR A 105 2.58 -12.20 21.25
CA THR A 105 1.49 -11.51 20.57
C THR A 105 2.02 -10.30 19.78
N PRO A 106 1.87 -10.25 18.45
CA PRO A 106 2.27 -9.10 17.66
C PRO A 106 1.46 -7.84 18.04
N PRO A 107 2.12 -6.71 18.36
CA PRO A 107 1.42 -5.49 18.77
C PRO A 107 0.68 -4.80 17.63
N GLN A 108 1.06 -5.07 16.37
CA GLN A 108 0.55 -4.41 15.17
C GLN A 108 0.01 -5.43 14.15
N GLY A 109 -0.70 -6.45 14.63
CA GLY A 109 -1.33 -7.48 13.79
C GLY A 109 -0.32 -8.47 13.18
N GLY A 110 -0.86 -9.45 12.43
CA GLY A 110 -0.09 -10.54 11.86
C GLY A 110 0.07 -11.74 12.79
N ARG A 111 0.89 -12.71 12.36
CA ARG A 111 1.24 -13.92 13.14
C ARG A 111 2.73 -13.90 13.50
N PRO A 112 3.10 -14.22 14.75
CA PRO A 112 4.51 -14.33 15.12
C PRO A 112 5.22 -15.40 14.29
N GLY A 113 6.51 -15.20 14.01
CA GLY A 113 7.34 -16.12 13.24
C GLY A 113 6.98 -16.22 11.75
N TRP A 114 6.06 -15.39 11.25
CA TRP A 114 5.60 -15.41 9.86
C TRP A 114 6.10 -14.19 9.08
N ALA A 115 6.38 -14.39 7.79
CA ALA A 115 6.65 -13.32 6.83
C ALA A 115 5.78 -13.49 5.59
N GLY A 116 5.28 -12.38 5.05
CA GLY A 116 4.52 -12.37 3.81
C GLY A 116 5.41 -12.61 2.59
N VAL A 117 4.78 -13.02 1.48
CA VAL A 117 5.48 -13.08 0.20
C VAL A 117 5.82 -11.64 -0.20
N PRO A 118 7.10 -11.29 -0.41
CA PRO A 118 7.47 -9.90 -0.70
C PRO A 118 6.96 -9.51 -2.10
N ASN A 119 6.38 -8.32 -2.21
CA ASN A 119 5.98 -7.80 -3.51
C ASN A 119 7.22 -7.52 -4.40
N PRO A 120 7.29 -8.04 -5.65
CA PRO A 120 8.43 -7.83 -6.55
C PRO A 120 8.68 -6.35 -6.89
N ARG A 121 7.69 -5.49 -6.67
CA ARG A 121 7.75 -4.05 -6.93
C ARG A 121 8.54 -3.27 -5.89
N ILE A 122 8.86 -3.80 -4.71
CA ILE A 122 9.54 -3.03 -3.63
C ILE A 122 10.78 -2.29 -4.15
N GLY A 123 11.74 -3.00 -4.74
CA GLY A 123 12.98 -2.39 -5.25
C GLY A 123 12.75 -1.42 -6.42
N PRO A 124 12.01 -1.81 -7.47
CA PRO A 124 11.65 -0.93 -8.57
C PRO A 124 10.87 0.33 -8.15
N TRP A 125 9.91 0.19 -7.24
CA TRP A 125 9.06 1.29 -6.76
C TRP A 125 9.79 2.21 -5.81
N PHE A 126 10.73 1.70 -5.01
CA PHE A 126 11.66 2.54 -4.26
C PHE A 126 12.40 3.53 -5.19
N ARG A 127 12.95 3.04 -6.31
CA ARG A 127 13.63 3.89 -7.30
C ARG A 127 12.67 4.84 -8.03
N LEU A 128 11.46 4.38 -8.35
CA LEU A 128 10.42 5.22 -8.95
C LEU A 128 10.01 6.35 -8.00
N MET A 129 9.82 6.03 -6.73
CA MET A 129 9.48 6.98 -5.67
C MET A 129 10.58 8.01 -5.46
N GLN A 130 11.86 7.60 -5.49
CA GLN A 130 13.00 8.54 -5.46
C GLN A 130 12.94 9.54 -6.62
N LYS A 131 12.67 9.06 -7.83
CA LYS A 131 12.56 9.93 -9.02
C LYS A 131 11.38 10.89 -8.89
N VAL A 132 10.19 10.37 -8.57
CA VAL A 132 8.97 11.18 -8.43
C VAL A 132 9.13 12.23 -7.34
N ALA A 133 9.68 11.86 -6.18
CA ALA A 133 9.89 12.78 -5.08
C ALA A 133 10.90 13.89 -5.42
N ALA A 134 11.97 13.57 -6.17
CA ALA A 134 12.91 14.57 -6.66
C ALA A 134 12.27 15.51 -7.68
N ASP A 135 11.54 14.97 -8.66
CA ASP A 135 10.87 15.73 -9.72
C ASP A 135 9.78 16.67 -9.16
N GLN A 136 9.14 16.29 -8.05
CA GLN A 136 8.13 17.10 -7.35
C GLN A 136 8.69 17.99 -6.24
N GLY A 137 10.01 18.02 -6.03
CA GLY A 137 10.65 18.89 -5.03
C GLY A 137 10.42 18.48 -3.58
N LEU A 138 10.06 17.21 -3.31
CA LEU A 138 9.91 16.68 -1.95
C LEU A 138 11.27 16.39 -1.28
N VAL A 139 12.33 16.22 -2.06
CA VAL A 139 13.70 16.00 -1.57
C VAL A 139 14.44 17.35 -1.51
N PRO A 140 15.17 17.68 -0.43
CA PRO A 140 15.63 16.79 0.65
C PRO A 140 14.75 16.79 1.91
N GLU A 141 13.55 17.36 1.86
CA GLU A 141 12.65 17.37 3.01
C GLU A 141 12.29 15.93 3.41
N PHE A 142 11.67 15.18 2.50
CA PHE A 142 11.33 13.77 2.69
C PHE A 142 12.52 12.85 2.41
N GLU A 143 12.82 11.97 3.35
CA GLU A 143 13.69 10.83 3.13
C GLU A 143 12.95 9.74 2.34
N ILE A 144 13.56 9.21 1.29
CA ILE A 144 13.00 8.07 0.56
C ILE A 144 13.76 6.82 0.97
N THR A 145 13.09 5.89 1.67
CA THR A 145 13.79 4.77 2.32
C THR A 145 13.00 3.46 2.29
N LEU A 146 13.70 2.36 2.55
CA LEU A 146 13.11 1.04 2.78
C LEU A 146 12.98 0.80 4.28
N GLU A 147 11.98 0.03 4.67
CA GLU A 147 11.87 -0.46 6.04
C GLU A 147 12.06 -1.97 6.13
N ALA A 148 12.37 -2.44 7.34
CA ALA A 148 12.46 -3.86 7.63
C ALA A 148 11.10 -4.55 7.50
N THR A 149 11.10 -5.87 7.35
CA THR A 149 9.87 -6.67 7.45
C THR A 149 9.28 -6.54 8.85
N HIS A 150 8.13 -5.89 8.97
CA HIS A 150 7.46 -5.72 10.25
C HIS A 150 5.93 -5.64 10.08
N HIS A 151 5.24 -5.95 11.19
CA HIS A 151 3.78 -5.94 11.40
C HIS A 151 2.91 -6.72 10.40
N GLY A 152 1.62 -6.81 10.69
CA GLY A 152 0.62 -7.43 9.83
C GLY A 152 0.11 -6.51 8.72
N PRO A 153 -0.98 -6.87 8.03
CA PRO A 153 -1.82 -8.04 8.25
C PRO A 153 -1.22 -9.35 7.70
N LEU A 154 -1.91 -10.47 7.88
CA LEU A 154 -1.66 -11.74 7.20
C LEU A 154 -2.18 -11.70 5.76
N THR A 155 -1.36 -12.14 4.80
CA THR A 155 -1.78 -12.33 3.40
C THR A 155 -1.16 -13.60 2.82
N SER A 156 -1.76 -14.15 1.77
CA SER A 156 -1.18 -15.29 1.02
C SER A 156 -0.55 -14.91 -0.31
N THR A 157 -0.77 -13.67 -0.75
CA THR A 157 -0.34 -13.08 -2.03
C THR A 157 0.84 -12.12 -1.82
N PRO A 158 1.68 -11.84 -2.85
CA PRO A 158 2.73 -10.82 -2.77
C PRO A 158 2.22 -9.46 -2.29
N THR A 159 2.79 -8.96 -1.20
CA THR A 159 2.29 -7.77 -0.48
C THR A 159 3.40 -6.80 -0.12
N MET A 160 3.06 -5.51 -0.10
CA MET A 160 3.89 -4.44 0.43
C MET A 160 3.05 -3.31 1.03
N PHE A 161 3.69 -2.52 1.89
CA PHE A 161 3.21 -1.20 2.27
C PHE A 161 3.89 -0.12 1.42
N VAL A 162 3.15 0.96 1.21
CA VAL A 162 3.62 2.23 0.65
C VAL A 162 3.15 3.31 1.61
N GLU A 163 4.08 4.02 2.26
CA GLU A 163 3.73 4.85 3.40
C GLU A 163 4.20 6.30 3.29
N ILE A 164 3.49 7.16 4.02
CA ILE A 164 3.89 8.54 4.30
C ILE A 164 4.15 8.64 5.80
N GLY A 165 5.31 9.19 6.16
CA GLY A 165 5.72 9.41 7.53
C GLY A 165 6.25 10.83 7.76
N SER A 166 6.56 11.19 9.01
CA SER A 166 6.43 10.35 10.21
C SER A 166 5.46 10.91 11.24
N THR A 167 4.79 12.01 10.94
CA THR A 167 3.92 12.75 11.88
C THR A 167 2.61 13.16 11.21
N GLN A 168 1.63 13.57 12.02
CA GLN A 168 0.34 14.08 11.56
C GLN A 168 0.46 15.24 10.57
N GLU A 169 1.49 16.08 10.71
CA GLU A 169 1.79 17.18 9.79
C GLU A 169 2.08 16.66 8.37
N TYR A 170 2.82 15.56 8.26
CA TYR A 170 3.23 14.99 6.98
C TYR A 170 2.20 14.03 6.38
N TRP A 171 1.46 13.28 7.22
CA TRP A 171 0.43 12.35 6.74
C TRP A 171 -0.66 13.03 5.92
N GLY A 172 -0.99 14.28 6.25
CA GLY A 172 -1.99 15.07 5.52
C GLY A 172 -1.43 15.90 4.36
N ARG A 173 -0.14 15.83 4.04
CA ARG A 173 0.45 16.66 2.99
C ARG A 173 -0.05 16.23 1.61
N GLN A 174 -0.69 17.18 0.93
CA GLN A 174 -1.34 16.93 -0.36
C GLN A 174 -0.35 16.60 -1.48
N ASP A 175 0.83 17.19 -1.46
CA ASP A 175 1.87 16.94 -2.46
C ASP A 175 2.57 15.58 -2.24
N ALA A 176 2.82 15.18 -0.98
CA ALA A 176 3.25 13.82 -0.67
C ALA A 176 2.20 12.79 -1.13
N ALA A 177 0.91 13.07 -0.90
CA ALA A 177 -0.18 12.24 -1.39
C ALA A 177 -0.22 12.12 -2.93
N GLN A 178 0.00 13.24 -3.64
CA GLN A 178 0.08 13.25 -5.09
C GLN A 178 1.30 12.50 -5.62
N ALA A 179 2.44 12.55 -4.93
CA ALA A 179 3.63 11.77 -5.25
C ALA A 179 3.35 10.27 -5.15
N ILE A 180 2.76 9.80 -4.04
CA ILE A 180 2.39 8.39 -3.88
C ILE A 180 1.38 7.97 -4.95
N ALA A 181 0.35 8.76 -5.22
CA ALA A 181 -0.61 8.47 -6.29
C ALA A 181 0.06 8.36 -7.67
N LEU A 182 1.05 9.22 -7.97
CA LEU A 182 1.80 9.14 -9.21
C LEU A 182 2.70 7.90 -9.29
N VAL A 183 3.30 7.48 -8.17
CA VAL A 183 4.05 6.22 -8.07
C VAL A 183 3.12 5.04 -8.34
N LEU A 184 1.92 4.99 -7.74
CA LEU A 184 0.92 3.96 -8.02
C LEU A 184 0.55 3.94 -9.50
N TRP A 185 0.22 5.10 -10.07
CA TRP A 185 -0.21 5.26 -11.46
C TRP A 185 0.83 4.74 -12.46
N LYS A 186 2.08 5.20 -12.33
CA LYS A 186 3.19 4.76 -13.18
C LYS A 186 3.58 3.32 -12.88
N GLY A 187 3.67 2.97 -11.61
CA GLY A 187 4.10 1.66 -11.14
C GLY A 187 3.19 0.52 -11.58
N LEU A 188 1.87 0.77 -11.58
CA LEU A 188 0.84 -0.17 -12.04
C LEU A 188 0.61 -0.12 -13.55
N GLY A 189 1.29 0.77 -14.28
CA GLY A 189 1.21 0.86 -15.74
C GLY A 189 -0.08 1.50 -16.25
N LEU A 190 -0.74 2.34 -15.46
CA LEU A 190 -2.02 2.96 -15.84
C LEU A 190 -1.86 4.17 -16.78
N GLU A 191 -0.64 4.70 -16.95
CA GLU A 191 -0.34 5.81 -17.86
C GLU A 191 -0.26 5.37 -19.34
N GLU A 192 0.56 4.37 -19.64
CA GLU A 192 0.89 3.93 -21.00
C GLU A 192 0.95 2.39 -21.13
N GLY A 193 0.43 1.64 -20.15
CA GLY A 193 0.51 0.17 -20.11
C GLY A 193 1.86 -0.39 -19.64
N ASN A 194 2.87 0.46 -19.41
CA ASN A 194 4.21 0.04 -18.99
C ASN A 194 4.32 -0.03 -17.46
N ALA A 195 3.96 -1.17 -16.87
CA ALA A 195 4.09 -1.39 -15.42
C ALA A 195 5.57 -1.56 -14.99
N VAL A 196 5.90 -1.04 -13.80
CA VAL A 196 7.26 -1.10 -13.22
C VAL A 196 7.33 -2.17 -12.13
N GLY A 197 8.27 -3.10 -12.27
CA GLY A 197 8.52 -4.14 -11.26
C GLY A 197 7.59 -5.35 -11.32
N THR A 198 6.93 -5.58 -12.46
CA THR A 198 6.14 -6.80 -12.69
C THR A 198 7.06 -8.02 -12.77
N TRP A 199 6.75 -9.07 -12.03
CA TRP A 199 7.42 -10.37 -12.12
C TRP A 199 6.50 -11.37 -12.84
N LEU A 200 7.02 -12.06 -13.85
CA LEU A 200 6.25 -12.97 -14.71
C LEU A 200 6.41 -14.47 -14.33
N GLY A 201 7.17 -14.78 -13.28
CA GLY A 201 7.61 -16.15 -12.95
C GLY A 201 9.00 -16.42 -13.47
#